data_AF-V2X458-F1
#
_entry.id   AF-V2X458-F1
#
_cell.length_a   1.000
_cell.length_b   1.000
_cell.length_c   1.000
_cell.angle_alpha   90.00
_cell.angle_beta   90.00
_cell.angle_gamma   90.00
#
_symmetry.space_group_name_H-M   'P 1'
#
loop_
_entity.id
_entity.type
_entity.pdbx_description
1 polymer ?
#
loop_
_entity_poly.entity_id
_entity_poly.type
_entity_poly.pdbx_seq_one_letter_code
_entity_poly.pdbx_strand_id
1 'polypeptide(L)'
;MVVETLVDIFANVQASRYLSVAGVVILLYDHLLTTLFLTPRYVVTTCVSIHTYESSGLTHSVSFPDLMLMFGIDSVLQSMLCLGMITIALGNLVVLLHVWSIWERKSRFVKGIMALYIATHLASIVSLATAVLMIIPVTTFSHELRLCIMSDRDVSFTMLWVPELVFEVSMLDAVIWNALDRPRSEKVVGWMLNWISITVGEPDIVGDGGTLVDISRSRAIQVMPL
;
A
#
# COMPACT_ATOMS: atom_id res chain seq x y z
N MET A 1 -25.61 -10.66 47.84
CA MET A 1 -24.19 -10.51 48.24
C MET A 1 -23.27 -11.62 47.73
N VAL A 2 -23.10 -12.79 48.38
CA VAL A 2 -22.10 -13.79 47.92
C VAL A 2 -22.39 -14.37 46.52
N VAL A 3 -23.68 -14.51 46.18
CA VAL A 3 -24.09 -15.03 44.86
C VAL A 3 -23.84 -13.98 43.74
N GLU A 4 -24.05 -12.69 44.00
CA GLU A 4 -23.79 -11.62 43.02
C GLU A 4 -22.31 -11.50 42.71
N THR A 5 -21.43 -11.61 43.72
CA THR A 5 -19.98 -11.57 43.51
C THR A 5 -19.45 -12.72 42.65
N LEU A 6 -20.08 -13.90 42.71
CA LEU A 6 -19.66 -15.06 41.92
C LEU A 6 -20.05 -14.93 40.44
N VAL A 7 -21.20 -14.31 40.15
CA VAL A 7 -21.66 -14.06 38.78
C VAL A 7 -20.75 -13.06 38.07
N ASP A 8 -20.36 -11.97 38.74
CA ASP A 8 -19.46 -10.97 38.18
C ASP A 8 -18.06 -11.52 37.90
N ILE A 9 -17.53 -12.38 38.79
CA ILE A 9 -16.26 -13.06 38.58
C ILE A 9 -16.32 -13.98 37.35
N PHE A 10 -17.40 -14.77 37.21
CA PHE A 10 -17.58 -15.65 36.05
C PHE A 10 -17.69 -14.86 34.74
N ALA A 11 -18.43 -13.74 34.74
CA ALA A 11 -18.56 -12.86 33.59
C ALA A 11 -17.22 -12.24 33.16
N ASN A 12 -16.42 -11.75 34.12
CA ASN A 12 -15.10 -11.18 33.84
C ASN A 12 -14.10 -12.22 33.31
N VAL A 13 -14.14 -13.44 33.86
CA VAL A 13 -13.29 -14.55 33.37
C VAL A 13 -13.68 -14.91 31.93
N GLN A 14 -14.97 -14.96 31.62
CA GLN A 14 -15.44 -15.29 30.28
C GLN A 14 -15.12 -14.18 29.26
N ALA A 15 -15.26 -12.90 29.63
CA ALA A 15 -14.88 -11.76 28.81
C ALA A 15 -13.37 -11.74 28.49
N SER A 16 -12.52 -12.03 29.48
CA SER A 16 -11.06 -12.11 29.30
C SER A 16 -10.64 -13.20 28.32
N ARG A 17 -11.36 -14.34 28.30
CA ARG A 17 -11.11 -15.43 27.34
C ARG A 17 -11.44 -15.02 25.91
N TYR A 18 -12.55 -14.33 25.68
CA TYR A 18 -12.89 -13.82 24.35
C TYR A 18 -11.92 -12.75 23.86
N LEU A 19 -11.50 -11.84 24.75
CA LEU A 19 -10.51 -10.81 24.43
C LEU A 19 -9.15 -11.41 24.05
N SER A 20 -8.72 -12.45 24.78
CA SER A 20 -7.46 -13.14 24.51
C SER A 20 -7.47 -13.86 23.15
N VAL A 21 -8.58 -14.54 22.81
CA VAL A 21 -8.74 -15.19 21.50
C VAL A 21 -8.77 -14.17 20.37
N ALA A 22 -9.50 -13.06 20.54
CA ALA A 22 -9.52 -11.99 19.56
C ALA A 22 -8.13 -11.37 19.35
N GLY A 23 -7.37 -11.14 20.44
CA GLY A 23 -6.00 -10.65 20.38
C GLY A 23 -5.06 -11.58 19.63
N VAL A 24 -5.14 -12.89 19.85
CA VAL A 24 -4.34 -13.89 19.12
C VAL A 24 -4.69 -13.92 17.63
N VAL A 25 -5.98 -13.86 17.28
CA VAL A 25 -6.41 -13.82 15.87
C VAL A 25 -5.89 -12.57 15.17
N ILE A 26 -5.93 -11.41 15.82
CA ILE A 26 -5.41 -10.16 15.27
C ILE A 26 -3.89 -10.22 15.09
N LEU A 27 -3.14 -10.73 16.08
CA LEU A 27 -1.68 -10.87 16.00
C LEU A 27 -1.26 -11.88 14.93
N LEU A 28 -1.97 -13.00 14.82
CA LEU A 28 -1.73 -14.00 13.78
C LEU A 28 -2.02 -13.41 12.39
N TYR A 29 -3.11 -12.66 12.26
CA TYR A 29 -3.47 -11.97 11.03
C TYR A 29 -2.41 -10.94 10.63
N ASP A 30 -1.93 -10.14 11.58
CA ASP A 30 -0.88 -9.15 11.36
C ASP A 30 0.45 -9.81 10.93
N HIS A 31 0.87 -10.89 11.59
CA HIS A 31 2.06 -11.63 11.20
C HIS A 31 1.92 -12.36 9.86
N LEU A 32 0.76 -12.95 9.57
CA LEU A 32 0.47 -13.53 8.25
C LEU A 32 0.50 -12.47 7.16
N LEU A 33 -0.09 -11.30 7.40
CA LEU A 33 -0.10 -10.19 6.45
C LEU A 33 1.33 -9.70 6.20
N THR A 34 2.13 -9.56 7.25
CA THR A 34 3.52 -9.10 7.18
C THR A 34 4.37 -10.11 6.40
N THR A 35 4.29 -11.40 6.72
CA THR A 35 5.06 -12.43 6.02
C THR A 35 4.60 -12.64 4.58
N LEU A 36 3.30 -12.64 4.33
CA LEU A 36 2.71 -12.75 2.99
C LEU A 36 3.06 -11.54 2.10
N PHE A 37 3.26 -10.36 2.68
CA PHE A 37 3.60 -9.16 1.91
C PHE A 37 5.10 -8.98 1.71
N LEU A 38 5.91 -9.29 2.73
CA LEU A 38 7.36 -9.19 2.65
C LEU A 38 7.93 -10.28 1.73
N THR A 39 7.48 -11.53 1.88
CA THR A 39 8.10 -12.66 1.18
C THR A 39 8.09 -12.48 -0.34
N PRO A 40 6.95 -12.16 -1.00
CA PRO A 40 6.93 -11.94 -2.44
C PRO A 40 7.74 -10.73 -2.88
N ARG A 41 7.75 -9.63 -2.12
CA ARG A 41 8.59 -8.46 -2.45
C ARG A 41 10.07 -8.79 -2.44
N TYR A 42 10.55 -9.49 -1.40
CA TYR A 42 11.95 -9.90 -1.33
C TYR A 42 12.28 -10.94 -2.40
N VAL A 43 11.41 -11.93 -2.62
CA VAL A 43 11.60 -12.94 -3.66
C VAL A 43 11.64 -12.30 -5.04
N VAL A 44 10.69 -11.43 -5.41
CA VAL A 44 10.69 -10.74 -6.71
C VAL A 44 11.98 -9.92 -6.87
N THR A 45 12.40 -9.18 -5.84
CA THR A 45 13.61 -8.33 -5.92
C THR A 45 14.89 -9.16 -6.05
N THR A 46 15.04 -10.25 -5.29
CA THR A 46 16.21 -11.13 -5.40
C THR A 46 16.20 -11.87 -6.74
N CYS A 47 15.04 -12.31 -7.20
CA CYS A 47 14.83 -12.90 -8.50
C CYS A 47 15.25 -11.95 -9.64
N VAL A 48 14.76 -10.71 -9.66
CA VAL A 48 15.16 -9.70 -10.65
C VAL A 48 16.66 -9.43 -10.59
N SER A 49 17.25 -9.41 -9.39
CA SER A 49 18.70 -9.23 -9.21
C SER A 49 19.49 -10.39 -9.82
N ILE A 50 19.06 -11.63 -9.60
CA ILE A 50 19.68 -12.83 -10.18
C ILE A 50 19.54 -12.82 -11.70
N HIS A 51 18.35 -12.53 -12.23
CA HIS A 51 18.12 -12.43 -13.67
C HIS A 51 18.97 -11.33 -14.31
N THR A 52 19.10 -10.17 -13.65
CA THR A 52 19.98 -9.09 -14.11
C THR A 52 21.43 -9.56 -14.14
N TYR A 53 21.89 -10.28 -13.12
CA TYR A 53 23.24 -10.83 -13.08
C TYR A 53 23.50 -11.85 -14.21
N GLU A 54 22.55 -12.74 -14.51
CA GLU A 54 22.66 -13.71 -15.60
C GLU A 54 22.62 -13.05 -16.98
N SER A 55 21.72 -12.08 -17.19
CA SER A 55 21.62 -11.32 -18.45
C SER A 55 22.79 -10.35 -18.69
N SER A 56 23.60 -10.05 -17.67
CA SER A 56 24.79 -9.20 -17.78
C SER A 56 25.97 -9.85 -18.50
N GLY A 57 25.95 -11.16 -18.73
CA GLY A 57 27.05 -11.88 -19.40
C GLY A 57 28.34 -12.02 -18.56
N LEU A 58 28.30 -11.71 -17.26
CA LEU A 58 29.44 -11.76 -16.34
C LEU A 58 29.84 -13.19 -15.91
N THR A 59 29.01 -14.19 -16.21
CA THR A 59 29.23 -15.60 -15.89
C THR A 59 30.21 -16.24 -16.88
N HIS A 60 31.51 -16.17 -16.55
CA HIS A 60 32.60 -16.58 -17.43
C HIS A 60 32.82 -18.11 -17.55
N SER A 61 32.03 -18.96 -16.86
CA SER A 61 32.42 -20.35 -16.57
C SER A 61 31.38 -21.45 -16.80
N VAL A 62 30.17 -21.14 -17.28
CA VAL A 62 29.11 -22.16 -17.47
C VAL A 62 28.71 -22.25 -18.94
N SER A 63 29.30 -23.22 -19.64
CA SER A 63 28.94 -23.61 -21.00
C SER A 63 27.64 -24.43 -20.97
N PHE A 64 26.52 -23.75 -20.73
CA PHE A 64 25.20 -24.31 -21.02
C PHE A 64 24.92 -24.24 -22.53
N PRO A 65 24.08 -25.13 -23.08
CA PRO A 65 23.59 -24.97 -24.44
C PRO A 65 22.82 -23.66 -24.56
N ASP A 66 23.13 -22.83 -25.56
CA ASP A 66 22.49 -21.50 -25.78
C ASP A 66 20.95 -21.56 -25.76
N LEU A 67 20.38 -22.69 -26.21
CA LEU A 67 18.94 -22.95 -26.17
C LEU A 67 18.38 -23.06 -24.75
N MET A 68 19.09 -23.70 -23.81
CA MET A 68 18.63 -23.80 -22.40
C MET A 68 18.77 -22.47 -21.67
N LEU A 69 19.75 -21.64 -22.04
CA LEU A 69 19.90 -20.30 -21.48
C LEU A 69 18.72 -19.41 -21.90
N MET A 70 18.35 -19.43 -23.19
CA MET A 70 17.24 -18.63 -23.70
C MET A 70 15.88 -19.05 -23.12
N PHE A 71 15.55 -20.36 -23.16
CA PHE A 71 14.30 -20.86 -22.57
C PHE A 71 14.25 -20.69 -21.04
N GLY A 72 15.39 -20.80 -20.36
CA GLY A 72 15.51 -20.55 -18.92
C GLY A 72 15.19 -19.10 -18.58
N ILE A 73 15.83 -18.15 -19.28
CA ILE A 73 15.66 -16.71 -19.08
C ILE A 73 14.20 -16.30 -19.32
N ASP A 74 13.58 -16.75 -20.42
CA ASP A 74 12.20 -16.38 -20.77
C ASP A 74 11.17 -16.90 -19.75
N SER A 75 11.29 -18.18 -19.36
CA SER A 75 10.37 -18.79 -18.40
C SER A 75 10.50 -18.19 -17.00
N VAL A 76 11.73 -17.89 -16.59
CA VAL A 76 12.03 -17.24 -15.31
C VAL A 76 11.49 -15.81 -15.32
N LEU A 77 11.72 -15.03 -16.38
CA LEU A 77 11.19 -13.68 -16.53
C LEU A 77 9.66 -13.66 -16.46
N GLN A 78 8.99 -14.57 -17.17
CA GLN A 78 7.53 -14.68 -17.13
C GLN A 78 7.02 -15.00 -15.72
N SER A 79 7.68 -15.92 -15.01
CA SER A 79 7.30 -16.28 -13.64
C SER A 79 7.44 -15.09 -12.67
N MET A 80 8.49 -14.28 -12.82
CA MET A 80 8.72 -13.09 -12.01
C MET A 80 7.67 -12.01 -12.26
N LEU A 81 7.33 -11.76 -13.53
CA LEU A 81 6.30 -10.78 -13.90
C LEU A 81 4.93 -11.17 -13.34
N CYS A 82 4.55 -12.45 -13.45
CA CYS A 82 3.31 -12.97 -12.87
C CYS A 82 3.29 -12.83 -11.34
N LEU A 83 4.39 -13.18 -10.67
CA LEU A 83 4.51 -13.06 -9.21
C LEU A 83 4.43 -11.59 -8.77
N GLY A 84 5.05 -10.68 -9.52
CA GLY A 84 4.97 -9.23 -9.31
C GLY A 84 3.53 -8.72 -9.39
N MET A 85 2.80 -9.08 -10.44
CA MET A 85 1.39 -8.71 -10.62
C MET A 85 0.49 -9.20 -9.47
N ILE A 86 0.68 -10.44 -9.02
CA ILE A 86 -0.07 -11.00 -7.88
C ILE A 86 0.23 -10.19 -6.62
N THR A 87 1.49 -9.84 -6.40
CA THR A 87 1.91 -9.08 -5.21
C THR A 87 1.27 -7.69 -5.19
N ILE A 88 1.25 -6.99 -6.34
CA ILE A 88 0.60 -5.68 -6.48
C ILE A 88 -0.91 -5.81 -6.24
N ALA A 89 -1.55 -6.83 -6.81
CA ALA A 89 -2.98 -7.09 -6.60
C ALA A 89 -3.34 -7.30 -5.13
N LEU A 90 -2.54 -8.09 -4.41
CA LEU A 90 -2.73 -8.29 -2.97
C LEU A 90 -2.55 -6.99 -2.18
N GLY A 91 -1.57 -6.15 -2.54
CA GLY A 91 -1.39 -4.83 -1.93
C GLY A 91 -2.62 -3.93 -2.12
N ASN A 92 -3.11 -3.86 -3.36
CA ASN A 92 -4.29 -3.08 -3.71
C ASN A 92 -5.57 -3.59 -3.03
N LEU A 93 -5.70 -4.91 -2.84
CA LEU A 93 -6.80 -5.50 -2.08
C LEU A 93 -6.78 -5.09 -0.60
N VAL A 94 -5.60 -5.02 0.03
CA VAL A 94 -5.47 -4.59 1.43
C VAL A 94 -5.86 -3.11 1.60
N VAL A 95 -5.50 -2.25 0.64
CA VAL A 95 -5.93 -0.85 0.62
C VAL A 95 -7.45 -0.78 0.47
N LEU A 96 -8.02 -1.57 -0.44
CA LEU A 96 -9.46 -1.65 -0.65
C LEU A 96 -10.22 -2.10 0.61
N LEU A 97 -9.67 -3.06 1.37
CA LEU A 97 -10.23 -3.50 2.65
C LEU A 97 -10.21 -2.39 3.70
N HIS A 98 -9.16 -1.56 3.74
CA HIS A 98 -9.13 -0.38 4.61
C HIS A 98 -10.18 0.64 4.22
N VAL A 99 -10.30 0.97 2.93
CA VAL A 99 -11.32 1.90 2.43
C VAL A 99 -12.73 1.37 2.70
N TRP A 100 -12.94 0.06 2.55
CA TRP A 100 -14.20 -0.59 2.92
C TRP A 100 -14.54 -0.35 4.39
N SER A 101 -13.57 -0.59 5.28
CA SER A 101 -13.76 -0.43 6.73
C SER A 101 -14.18 1.00 7.09
N ILE A 102 -13.59 1.99 6.43
CA ILE A 102 -13.88 3.42 6.64
C ILE A 102 -15.32 3.78 6.21
N TRP A 103 -15.84 3.20 5.14
CA TRP A 103 -17.10 3.61 4.50
C TRP A 103 -18.38 3.01 5.13
N GLU A 104 -18.32 2.54 6.38
CA GLU A 104 -19.45 2.04 7.19
C GLU A 104 -20.45 1.17 6.40
N ARG A 105 -19.92 0.30 5.52
CA ARG A 105 -20.68 -0.78 4.86
C ARG A 105 -21.85 -0.30 3.96
N LYS A 106 -21.82 0.92 3.41
CA LYS A 106 -22.77 1.33 2.35
C LYS A 106 -22.56 0.47 1.09
N SER A 107 -23.39 -0.56 0.92
CA SER A 107 -23.14 -1.65 -0.04
C SER A 107 -23.07 -1.22 -1.51
N ARG A 108 -23.73 -0.13 -1.91
CA ARG A 108 -23.69 0.36 -3.30
C ARG A 108 -22.30 0.86 -3.68
N PHE A 109 -21.68 1.66 -2.81
CA PHE A 109 -20.34 2.20 -3.05
C PHE A 109 -19.31 1.08 -3.07
N VAL A 110 -19.41 0.16 -2.10
CA VAL A 110 -18.55 -1.02 -1.99
C VAL A 110 -18.62 -1.89 -3.26
N LYS A 111 -19.83 -2.14 -3.79
CA LYS A 111 -19.98 -2.90 -5.04
C LYS A 111 -19.34 -2.19 -6.24
N GLY A 112 -19.45 -0.86 -6.31
CA GLY A 112 -18.84 -0.05 -7.37
C GLY A 112 -17.31 -0.15 -7.36
N ILE A 113 -16.69 0.05 -6.19
CA ILE A 113 -15.22 0.02 -6.08
C ILE A 113 -14.64 -1.39 -6.24
N MET A 114 -15.37 -2.43 -5.81
CA MET A 114 -15.02 -3.83 -6.10
C MET A 114 -15.06 -4.14 -7.59
N ALA A 115 -16.08 -3.64 -8.31
CA ALA A 115 -16.16 -3.82 -9.76
C ALA A 115 -15.01 -3.09 -10.47
N LEU A 116 -14.66 -1.88 -10.02
CA LEU A 116 -13.52 -1.13 -10.53
C LEU A 116 -12.21 -1.88 -10.32
N TYR A 117 -11.97 -2.44 -9.12
CA TYR A 117 -10.80 -3.28 -8.81
C TYR A 117 -10.66 -4.48 -9.77
N ILE A 118 -11.76 -5.20 -10.02
CA ILE A 118 -11.74 -6.35 -10.94
C ILE A 118 -11.42 -5.88 -12.37
N ALA A 119 -12.05 -4.79 -12.82
CA ALA A 119 -11.84 -4.26 -14.16
C ALA A 119 -10.40 -3.78 -14.38
N THR A 120 -9.82 -3.05 -13.42
CA THR A 120 -8.43 -2.58 -13.52
C THR A 120 -7.44 -3.74 -13.48
N HIS A 121 -7.67 -4.76 -12.64
CA HIS A 121 -6.82 -5.94 -12.65
C HIS A 121 -6.88 -6.76 -13.94
N LEU A 122 -8.07 -6.93 -14.52
CA LEU A 122 -8.20 -7.58 -15.83
C LEU A 122 -7.46 -6.78 -16.91
N ALA A 123 -7.57 -5.45 -16.89
CA ALA A 123 -6.84 -4.58 -17.80
C ALA A 123 -5.31 -4.68 -17.60
N SER A 124 -4.81 -4.76 -16.36
CA SER A 124 -3.39 -4.98 -16.08
C SER A 124 -2.90 -6.33 -16.59
N ILE A 125 -3.68 -7.41 -16.44
CA ILE A 125 -3.32 -8.74 -16.98
C ILE A 125 -3.20 -8.70 -18.50
N VAL A 126 -4.14 -8.04 -19.19
CA VAL A 126 -4.09 -7.87 -20.65
C VAL A 126 -2.88 -7.02 -21.07
N SER A 127 -2.59 -5.95 -20.33
CA SER A 127 -1.45 -5.07 -20.59
C SER A 127 -0.12 -5.81 -20.39
N LEU A 128 -0.03 -6.67 -19.38
CA LEU A 128 1.13 -7.53 -19.18
C LEU A 128 1.28 -8.55 -20.31
N ALA A 129 0.21 -9.25 -20.67
CA ALA A 129 0.24 -10.26 -21.73
C ALA A 129 0.67 -9.66 -23.07
N THR A 130 0.13 -8.50 -23.42
CA THR A 130 0.52 -7.78 -24.64
C THR A 130 1.98 -7.32 -24.59
N ALA A 131 2.47 -6.82 -23.45
CA ALA A 131 3.88 -6.46 -23.28
C ALA A 131 4.81 -7.66 -23.48
N VAL A 132 4.49 -8.82 -22.89
CA VAL A 132 5.28 -10.05 -23.04
C VAL A 132 5.31 -10.51 -24.50
N LEU A 133 4.16 -10.52 -25.18
CA LEU A 133 4.08 -10.91 -26.58
C LEU A 133 4.89 -10.00 -27.52
N MET A 134 5.07 -8.72 -27.15
CA MET A 134 5.89 -7.78 -27.91
C MET A 134 7.38 -7.90 -27.60
N ILE A 135 7.76 -8.31 -26.38
CA ILE A 135 9.16 -8.43 -25.96
C ILE A 135 9.82 -9.67 -26.57
N ILE A 136 9.14 -10.82 -26.57
CA ILE A 136 9.66 -12.12 -27.05
C ILE A 136 10.30 -12.04 -28.46
N PRO A 137 9.67 -11.45 -29.49
CA PRO A 137 10.26 -11.43 -30.84
C PRO A 137 11.42 -10.44 -31.00
N VAL A 138 11.58 -9.47 -30.08
CA VAL A 138 12.57 -8.38 -30.18
C VAL A 138 13.87 -8.71 -29.44
N THR A 139 13.85 -9.73 -28.57
CA THR A 139 15.03 -10.21 -27.85
C THR A 139 15.86 -11.12 -28.76
N THR A 140 17.01 -10.60 -29.21
CA THR A 140 18.00 -11.38 -29.97
C THR A 140 19.26 -11.58 -29.14
N PHE A 141 19.79 -12.81 -29.12
CA PHE A 141 21.05 -13.12 -28.44
C PHE A 141 22.24 -12.72 -29.32
N SER A 142 23.12 -11.85 -28.80
CA SER A 142 24.36 -11.47 -29.49
C SER A 142 25.52 -12.31 -28.99
N HIS A 143 26.10 -13.15 -29.87
CA HIS A 143 27.26 -13.98 -29.52
C HIS A 143 28.53 -13.17 -29.20
N GLU A 144 28.69 -11.99 -29.80
CA GLU A 144 29.85 -11.12 -29.58
C GLU A 144 29.88 -10.53 -28.17
N LEU A 145 28.70 -10.17 -27.66
CA LEU A 145 28.54 -9.54 -26.36
C LEU A 145 28.09 -10.55 -25.27
N ARG A 146 27.72 -11.77 -25.67
CA ARG A 146 27.16 -12.83 -24.82
C ARG A 146 25.99 -12.36 -23.94
N LEU A 147 25.14 -11.51 -24.51
CA LEU A 147 24.01 -10.90 -23.82
C LEU A 147 22.80 -10.79 -24.75
N CYS A 148 21.62 -10.84 -24.15
CA CYS A 148 20.36 -10.57 -24.84
C CYS A 148 20.18 -9.06 -24.99
N ILE A 149 20.02 -8.59 -26.22
CA ILE A 149 19.77 -7.18 -26.52
C ILE A 149 18.33 -7.05 -27.01
N MET A 150 17.58 -6.09 -26.45
CA MET A 150 16.34 -5.62 -27.09
C MET A 150 16.73 -4.73 -28.25
N SER A 151 16.49 -5.22 -29.47
CA SER A 151 16.94 -4.54 -30.68
C SER A 151 16.11 -3.30 -31.05
N ASP A 152 14.91 -3.15 -30.48
CA ASP A 152 14.00 -2.06 -30.82
C ASP A 152 13.46 -1.34 -29.58
N ARG A 153 13.38 0.00 -29.65
CA ARG A 153 13.15 0.89 -28.48
C ARG A 153 11.76 1.55 -28.45
N ASP A 154 10.90 1.25 -29.40
CA ASP A 154 9.63 1.98 -29.58
C ASP A 154 8.47 1.46 -28.71
N VAL A 155 8.71 0.46 -27.85
CA VAL A 155 7.66 -0.07 -26.97
C VAL A 155 7.49 0.85 -25.75
N SER A 156 6.41 1.63 -25.75
CA SER A 156 6.04 2.45 -24.59
C SER A 156 5.53 1.58 -23.44
N PHE A 157 6.37 1.34 -22.44
CA PHE A 157 6.00 0.66 -21.18
C PHE A 157 4.90 1.38 -20.39
N THR A 158 4.50 2.57 -20.85
CA THR A 158 3.46 3.39 -20.24
C THR A 158 2.13 2.66 -20.07
N MET A 159 1.74 1.82 -21.03
CA MET A 159 0.47 1.09 -20.92
C MET A 159 0.44 0.07 -19.80
N LEU A 160 1.59 -0.37 -19.26
CA LEU A 160 1.64 -1.40 -18.23
C LEU A 160 1.12 -0.88 -16.87
N TRP A 161 1.41 0.38 -16.53
CA TRP A 161 1.09 0.95 -15.22
C TRP A 161 -0.24 1.73 -15.18
N VAL A 162 -0.78 2.10 -16.34
CA VAL A 162 -1.97 2.97 -16.42
C VAL A 162 -3.17 2.39 -15.66
N PRO A 163 -3.55 1.11 -15.81
CA PRO A 163 -4.72 0.58 -15.10
C PRO A 163 -4.57 0.62 -13.58
N GLU A 164 -3.35 0.41 -13.07
CA GLU A 164 -3.06 0.43 -11.64
C GLU A 164 -3.11 1.85 -11.08
N LEU A 165 -2.53 2.82 -11.80
CA LEU A 165 -2.58 4.22 -11.41
C LEU A 165 -4.02 4.75 -11.36
N VAL A 166 -4.86 4.37 -12.33
CA VAL A 166 -6.29 4.75 -12.34
C VAL A 166 -7.01 4.23 -11.10
N PHE A 167 -6.70 3.00 -10.68
CA PHE A 167 -7.27 2.43 -9.45
C PHE A 167 -6.80 3.22 -8.21
N GLU A 168 -5.50 3.50 -8.09
CA GLU A 168 -4.96 4.25 -6.95
C GLU A 168 -5.55 5.66 -6.83
N VAL A 169 -5.64 6.39 -7.94
CA VAL A 169 -6.26 7.73 -7.99
C VAL A 169 -7.72 7.66 -7.56
N SER A 170 -8.49 6.68 -8.06
CA SER A 170 -9.89 6.51 -7.67
C SER A 170 -10.08 6.22 -6.18
N MET A 171 -9.17 5.46 -5.57
CA MET A 171 -9.20 5.20 -4.13
C MET A 171 -8.81 6.45 -3.32
N LEU A 172 -7.83 7.23 -3.80
CA LEU A 172 -7.45 8.48 -3.17
C LEU A 172 -8.63 9.46 -3.17
N ASP A 173 -9.33 9.60 -4.30
CA ASP A 173 -10.52 10.42 -4.42
C ASP A 173 -11.62 9.96 -3.45
N ALA A 174 -11.83 8.65 -3.30
CA ALA A 174 -12.80 8.09 -2.36
C ALA A 174 -12.47 8.42 -0.90
N VAL A 175 -11.19 8.40 -0.53
CA VAL A 175 -10.72 8.74 0.83
C VAL A 175 -10.85 10.25 1.07
N ILE A 176 -10.45 11.09 0.11
CA ILE A 176 -10.61 12.55 0.20
C ILE A 176 -12.09 12.91 0.33
N TRP A 177 -12.95 12.31 -0.49
CA TRP A 177 -14.39 12.52 -0.40
C TRP A 177 -14.94 12.18 0.98
N ASN A 178 -14.52 11.03 1.55
CA ASN A 178 -14.94 10.64 2.89
C ASN A 178 -14.44 11.61 3.98
N ALA A 179 -13.23 12.12 3.86
CA ALA A 179 -12.67 13.11 4.78
C ALA A 179 -13.45 14.43 4.73
N LEU A 180 -13.92 14.84 3.55
CA LEU A 180 -14.74 16.04 3.36
C LEU A 180 -16.19 15.86 3.83
N ASP A 181 -16.78 14.68 3.65
CA ASP A 181 -18.17 14.38 4.08
C ASP A 181 -18.31 14.30 5.61
N ARG A 182 -17.23 13.89 6.31
CA ARG A 182 -17.19 13.82 7.78
C ARG A 182 -16.07 14.70 8.34
N PRO A 183 -16.19 16.04 8.29
CA PRO A 183 -15.21 16.90 8.91
C PRO A 183 -15.21 16.64 10.41
N ARG A 184 -14.14 16.02 10.93
CA ARG A 184 -13.91 15.92 12.38
C ARG A 184 -13.89 17.35 12.90
N SER A 185 -14.83 17.66 13.80
CA SER A 185 -15.18 19.02 14.20
C SER A 185 -13.96 19.93 14.43
N GLU A 186 -14.16 21.20 14.07
CA GLU A 186 -13.25 22.33 13.88
C GLU A 186 -12.09 22.53 14.89
N LYS A 187 -12.10 21.82 16.01
CA LYS A 187 -11.04 21.88 17.02
C LYS A 187 -9.70 21.38 16.50
N VAL A 188 -9.61 20.37 15.64
CA VAL A 188 -8.28 19.86 15.19
C VAL A 188 -7.68 20.72 14.06
N VAL A 189 -8.50 21.21 13.13
CA VAL A 189 -8.05 22.07 12.03
C VAL A 189 -7.61 23.44 12.56
N GLY A 190 -8.32 23.99 13.55
CA GLY A 190 -7.89 25.20 14.25
C GLY A 190 -6.54 25.03 14.94
N TRP A 191 -6.24 23.87 15.54
CA TRP A 191 -4.94 23.61 16.15
C TRP A 191 -3.81 23.42 15.13
N MET A 192 -4.06 22.80 13.97
CA MET A 192 -3.05 22.70 12.90
C MET A 192 -2.75 24.05 12.24
N LEU A 193 -3.79 24.85 11.95
CA LEU A 193 -3.61 26.19 11.39
C LEU A 193 -2.94 27.14 12.41
N ASN A 194 -3.29 27.03 13.70
CA ASN A 194 -2.64 27.80 14.75
C ASN A 194 -1.17 27.36 14.95
N TRP A 195 -0.85 26.07 14.80
CA TRP A 195 0.53 25.59 14.79
C TRP A 195 1.35 26.13 13.60
N ILE A 196 0.75 26.21 12.40
CA ILE A 196 1.38 26.81 11.22
C ILE A 196 1.58 28.32 11.41
N SER A 197 0.64 29.01 12.07
CA SER A 197 0.78 30.42 12.41
C SER A 197 1.83 30.69 13.50
N ILE A 198 2.14 29.72 14.36
CA ILE A 198 3.18 29.83 15.40
C ILE A 198 4.58 29.54 14.84
N THR A 199 4.69 28.76 13.77
CA THR A 199 6.00 28.44 13.14
C THR A 199 6.42 29.42 12.06
N VAL A 200 5.49 30.16 11.47
CA VAL A 200 5.81 31.37 10.69
C VAL A 200 5.90 32.53 11.67
N GLY A 201 7.01 32.57 12.41
CA GLY A 201 7.35 33.72 13.25
C GLY A 201 7.38 34.98 12.40
N GLU A 202 6.38 35.84 12.60
CA GLU A 202 6.42 37.21 12.14
C GLU A 202 7.68 37.86 12.77
N PRO A 203 8.58 38.48 11.99
CA PRO A 203 9.74 39.12 12.55
C PRO A 203 9.29 40.27 13.46
N ASP A 204 9.61 40.16 14.75
CA ASP A 204 9.39 41.18 15.76
C ASP A 204 10.02 42.51 15.32
N ILE A 205 9.20 43.39 14.74
CA ILE A 205 9.53 44.81 14.66
C ILE A 205 9.22 45.38 16.04
N VAL A 206 10.26 45.44 16.86
CA VAL A 206 10.28 46.17 18.14
C VAL A 206 9.86 47.63 17.86
N GLY A 207 8.64 47.95 18.28
CA GLY A 207 8.01 49.25 18.17
C GLY A 207 7.24 49.56 19.46
N ASP A 208 7.83 50.46 20.22
CA ASP A 208 7.49 50.97 21.55
C ASP A 208 6.02 51.42 21.75
N GLY A 209 5.52 51.20 22.98
CA GLY A 209 4.50 52.07 23.58
C GLY A 209 3.03 51.60 23.57
N GLY A 210 2.61 50.98 24.68
CA GLY A 210 1.38 51.41 25.37
C GLY A 210 0.15 50.49 25.39
N THR A 211 -0.38 50.34 26.60
CA THR A 211 -1.75 49.98 27.02
C THR A 211 -2.17 48.50 27.10
N LEU A 212 -2.19 48.05 28.36
CA LEU A 212 -3.02 47.01 28.96
C LEU A 212 -4.46 46.94 28.43
N VAL A 213 -4.89 45.75 28.02
CA VAL A 213 -6.27 45.27 28.26
C VAL A 213 -6.20 43.83 28.76
N ASP A 214 -6.45 43.70 30.06
CA ASP A 214 -6.69 42.46 30.78
C ASP A 214 -8.16 42.04 30.57
N ILE A 215 -8.40 40.88 29.94
CA ILE A 215 -9.68 40.17 30.05
C ILE A 215 -9.39 38.69 30.29
N SER A 216 -9.13 38.40 31.56
CA SER A 216 -9.65 37.24 32.26
C SER A 216 -11.04 36.81 31.75
N ARG A 217 -11.12 35.65 31.06
CA ARG A 217 -12.32 34.83 31.06
C ARG A 217 -12.05 33.35 30.74
N SER A 218 -12.12 32.54 31.79
CA SER A 218 -12.68 31.18 31.79
C SER A 218 -11.96 30.09 30.99
N ARG A 219 -10.87 29.56 31.56
CA ARG A 219 -10.57 28.12 31.44
C ARG A 219 -11.18 27.38 32.62
N ALA A 220 -12.42 26.91 32.43
CA ALA A 220 -13.00 25.89 33.28
C ALA A 220 -12.22 24.58 33.05
N ILE A 221 -11.45 24.21 34.07
CA ILE A 221 -10.88 22.88 34.25
C ILE A 221 -12.06 21.96 34.58
N GLN A 222 -12.48 21.13 33.61
CA GLN A 222 -13.43 20.05 33.87
C GLN A 222 -12.63 18.75 34.05
N VAL A 223 -12.49 18.39 35.32
CA VAL A 223 -11.98 17.11 35.80
C VAL A 223 -12.98 16.02 35.39
N MET A 224 -12.54 15.01 34.64
CA MET A 224 -13.29 13.75 34.47
C MET A 224 -13.01 12.86 35.69
N PRO A 225 -14.03 12.38 36.43
CA PRO A 225 -13.86 11.21 37.27
C PRO A 225 -13.92 9.94 36.44
N LEU A 226 -13.19 8.92 36.93
CA LEU A 226 -13.16 7.54 36.45
C LEU A 226 -14.54 6.88 36.42
#